data_AF-A0A9E5WYZ6-F1
#
_entry.id   AF-A0A9E5WYZ6-F1
#
_cell.length_a   1.000
_cell.length_b   1.000
_cell.length_c   1.000
_cell.angle_alpha   90.00
_cell.angle_beta   90.00
_cell.angle_gamma   90.00
#
_symmetry.space_group_name_H-M   'P 1'
#
loop_
_entity.id
_entity.type
_entity.pdbx_description
1 polymer ?
#
loop_
_entity_poly.entity_id
_entity_poly.type
_entity_poly.pdbx_seq_one_letter_code
_entity_poly.pdbx_strand_id
1 'polypeptide(L)'
;MGMTWIIGRAGKTGLALAMLGWAMLGAAAAQSDIPPVTNGDKAWAPVNDGKEWKVFKARWEASDEAGYAAFVQRLGRSTCSSLETCLKSDANPYRSDADPTLRGDCADMAYILRAYYAWKNGLPFSFQNAMRTADRSGDDIRYSRAGNIVSGRRAIRNSVRNAHAFLQSIGGEVSTAMFRTHPETGGGRTYDDFYPVEISREAIQPGVIAYDIYGHVGIVY
;
A
#
# COMPACT_ATOMS: atom_id res chain seq x y z
N MET A 1 65.32 28.20 -19.25
CA MET A 1 65.52 29.27 -18.26
C MET A 1 64.17 29.54 -17.61
N GLY A 2 63.81 28.78 -16.56
CA GLY A 2 63.68 29.23 -15.16
C GLY A 2 62.23 28.88 -14.74
N MET A 3 61.85 28.38 -13.57
CA MET A 3 62.45 28.30 -12.23
C MET A 3 62.10 26.95 -11.58
N THR A 4 63.03 26.52 -10.73
CA THR A 4 63.10 25.38 -9.80
C THR A 4 62.09 25.50 -8.64
N TRP A 5 61.71 24.37 -8.01
CA TRP A 5 61.80 24.01 -6.57
C TRP A 5 61.04 22.67 -6.37
N ILE A 6 61.37 21.72 -5.48
CA ILE A 6 62.60 21.10 -4.96
C ILE A 6 62.12 19.94 -4.04
N ILE A 7 62.79 18.78 -4.10
CA ILE A 7 63.09 17.82 -2.99
C ILE A 7 61.87 17.18 -2.24
N GLY A 8 61.78 15.86 -2.04
CA GLY A 8 62.87 14.99 -1.62
C GLY A 8 62.55 13.50 -1.59
N ARG A 9 63.60 12.77 -1.23
CA ARG A 9 63.94 11.39 -1.57
C ARG A 9 64.04 10.59 -0.27
N ALA A 10 64.01 9.26 -0.44
CA ALA A 10 64.57 8.23 0.46
C ALA A 10 63.73 7.88 1.71
N GLY A 11 63.67 6.64 2.18
CA GLY A 11 64.38 5.40 1.81
C GLY A 11 63.69 4.20 2.47
N LYS A 12 63.64 3.07 1.76
CA LYS A 12 64.33 1.80 2.09
C LYS A 12 63.89 1.07 3.38
N THR A 13 63.24 -0.07 3.13
CA THR A 13 63.47 -1.42 3.71
C THR A 13 63.22 -1.67 5.20
N GLY A 14 62.35 -2.64 5.48
CA GLY A 14 62.33 -3.39 6.74
C GLY A 14 61.23 -4.47 6.76
N LEU A 15 61.64 -5.75 6.61
CA LEU A 15 60.83 -6.95 6.88
C LEU A 15 60.43 -7.01 8.37
N ALA A 16 59.26 -7.57 8.70
CA ALA A 16 59.12 -8.72 9.61
C ALA A 16 57.66 -9.14 9.79
N LEU A 17 57.43 -10.46 9.68
CA LEU A 17 56.22 -11.19 10.02
C LEU A 17 56.11 -11.35 11.55
N ALA A 18 54.90 -11.28 12.11
CA ALA A 18 54.53 -11.99 13.34
C ALA A 18 53.01 -12.28 13.35
N MET A 19 52.67 -13.57 13.48
CA MET A 19 51.32 -14.08 13.67
C MET A 19 50.85 -13.88 15.11
N LEU A 20 49.53 -13.73 15.34
CA LEU A 20 48.68 -14.62 16.17
C LEU A 20 47.36 -13.96 16.59
N GLY A 21 46.25 -14.59 16.16
CA GLY A 21 45.10 -14.93 17.02
C GLY A 21 44.11 -13.83 17.45
N TRP A 22 42.89 -13.91 16.90
CA TRP A 22 41.68 -14.21 17.68
C TRP A 22 40.52 -14.56 16.74
N ALA A 23 39.92 -15.72 16.95
CA ALA A 23 38.60 -16.03 16.44
C ALA A 23 37.57 -15.25 17.26
N MET A 24 36.72 -14.47 16.60
CA MET A 24 35.40 -14.14 17.14
C MET A 24 34.35 -14.70 16.21
N LEU A 25 33.57 -15.65 16.74
CA LEU A 25 32.22 -15.93 16.29
C LEU A 25 31.40 -14.65 16.36
N GLY A 26 30.50 -14.47 15.39
CA GLY A 26 29.27 -13.71 15.59
C GLY A 26 29.11 -12.49 14.70
N ALA A 27 28.31 -12.66 13.65
CA ALA A 27 27.35 -11.63 13.25
C ALA A 27 26.10 -12.35 12.73
N ALA A 28 25.27 -12.79 13.68
CA ALA A 28 23.85 -12.99 13.40
C ALA A 28 23.20 -11.60 13.29
N ALA A 29 22.27 -11.49 12.33
CA ALA A 29 21.28 -10.44 12.15
C ALA A 29 21.80 -9.02 11.88
N ALA A 30 21.86 -8.66 10.59
CA ALA A 30 21.36 -7.34 10.21
C ALA A 30 19.85 -7.51 9.98
N GLN A 31 19.08 -7.45 11.08
CA GLN A 31 17.67 -7.10 11.01
C GLN A 31 17.60 -5.76 10.28
N SER A 32 16.89 -5.71 9.15
CA SER A 32 16.62 -4.46 8.47
C SER A 32 15.77 -3.60 9.39
N ASP A 33 16.41 -2.68 10.11
CA ASP A 33 15.74 -1.62 10.86
C ASP A 33 15.04 -0.73 9.84
N ILE A 34 13.84 -1.11 9.44
CA ILE A 34 12.91 -0.25 8.72
C ILE A 34 12.69 0.94 9.66
N PRO A 35 13.15 2.15 9.30
CA PRO A 35 12.95 3.31 10.15
C PRO A 35 11.45 3.47 10.41
N PRO A 36 11.03 3.93 11.60
CA PRO A 36 9.63 4.20 11.86
C PRO A 36 9.21 5.30 10.88
N VAL A 37 8.50 4.92 9.82
CA VAL A 37 7.88 5.90 8.94
C VAL A 37 6.78 6.53 9.77
N THR A 38 7.06 7.68 10.39
CA THR A 38 6.05 8.45 11.10
C THR A 38 5.09 9.00 10.06
N ASN A 39 3.80 8.76 10.24
CA ASN A 39 2.77 9.37 9.43
C ASN A 39 2.65 10.86 9.80
N GLY A 40 3.62 11.68 9.38
CA GLY A 40 3.79 13.08 9.81
C GLY A 40 3.69 13.25 11.33
N ASP A 41 4.80 13.13 12.06
CA ASP A 41 4.86 13.27 13.54
C ASP A 41 3.96 12.33 14.39
N LYS A 42 3.04 11.57 13.78
CA LYS A 42 2.13 10.65 14.46
C LYS A 42 2.75 9.25 14.55
N ALA A 43 2.98 8.80 15.79
CA ALA A 43 3.24 7.38 16.08
C ALA A 43 2.08 6.52 15.56
N TRP A 44 2.36 5.28 15.15
CA TRP A 44 1.37 4.31 14.66
C TRP A 44 0.41 3.86 15.77
N ALA A 45 -0.49 4.74 16.17
CA ALA A 45 -1.56 4.47 17.13
C ALA A 45 -2.90 4.47 16.39
N PRO A 46 -3.66 3.36 16.44
CA PRO A 46 -4.95 3.29 15.78
C PRO A 46 -5.94 4.25 16.46
N VAL A 47 -6.69 5.01 15.65
CA VAL A 47 -7.83 5.82 16.07
C VAL A 47 -9.04 4.93 16.36
N ASN A 48 -9.22 3.88 15.57
CA ASN A 48 -10.22 2.85 15.81
C ASN A 48 -9.52 1.50 16.00
N ASP A 49 -9.74 0.86 17.14
CA ASP A 49 -9.13 -0.42 17.55
C ASP A 49 -10.16 -1.53 17.83
N GLY A 50 -11.45 -1.20 17.81
CA GLY A 50 -12.57 -2.13 17.99
C GLY A 50 -13.58 -2.08 16.84
N LYS A 51 -14.75 -2.69 17.04
CA LYS A 51 -15.73 -2.89 15.96
C LYS A 51 -16.33 -1.59 15.39
N GLU A 52 -16.17 -0.45 16.02
CA GLU A 52 -16.69 0.81 15.49
C GLU A 52 -15.69 1.45 14.52
N TRP A 53 -16.19 2.04 13.43
CA TRP A 53 -15.42 2.93 12.58
C TRP A 53 -15.98 4.34 12.78
N LYS A 54 -15.31 5.14 13.61
CA LYS A 54 -15.62 6.56 13.74
C LYS A 54 -14.77 7.35 12.76
N VAL A 55 -15.39 8.26 12.02
CA VAL A 55 -14.73 9.18 11.10
C VAL A 55 -14.60 10.54 11.77
N PHE A 56 -13.38 11.08 11.79
CA PHE A 56 -13.08 12.38 12.41
C PHE A 56 -12.64 13.43 11.38
N LYS A 57 -12.37 13.02 10.14
CA LYS A 57 -11.94 13.91 9.05
C LYS A 57 -12.99 13.94 7.95
N ALA A 58 -13.21 15.12 7.37
CA ALA A 58 -14.15 15.29 6.26
C ALA A 58 -13.62 14.71 4.94
N ARG A 59 -12.30 14.63 4.79
CA ARG A 59 -11.60 14.16 3.60
C ARG A 59 -10.20 13.66 3.95
N TRP A 60 -9.57 12.96 3.01
CA TRP A 60 -8.15 12.65 3.06
C TRP A 60 -7.31 13.90 2.76
N GLU A 61 -6.18 13.98 3.44
CA GLU A 61 -5.14 14.99 3.26
C GLU A 61 -3.86 14.35 2.72
N ALA A 62 -2.93 15.17 2.23
CA ALA A 62 -1.67 14.67 1.68
C ALA A 62 -0.86 13.83 2.69
N SER A 63 -0.95 14.13 3.99
CA SER A 63 -0.35 13.33 5.05
C SER A 63 -1.01 11.95 5.16
N ASP A 64 -2.33 11.84 5.03
CA ASP A 64 -3.03 10.56 5.07
C ASP A 64 -2.61 9.66 3.91
N GLU A 65 -2.47 10.24 2.70
CA GLU A 65 -1.97 9.55 1.50
C GLU A 65 -0.53 9.06 1.70
N ALA A 66 0.35 9.93 2.24
CA ALA A 66 1.73 9.56 2.54
C ALA A 66 1.82 8.43 3.58
N GLY A 67 0.98 8.44 4.61
CA GLY A 67 0.89 7.37 5.58
C GLY A 67 0.33 6.06 5.01
N TYR A 68 -0.61 6.14 4.07
CA TYR A 68 -1.11 4.96 3.35
C TYR A 68 -0.01 4.35 2.48
N ALA A 69 0.74 5.17 1.75
CA ALA A 69 1.90 4.73 0.97
C ALA A 69 2.94 4.04 1.87
N ALA A 70 3.27 4.64 3.01
CA ALA A 70 4.18 4.05 3.99
C ALA A 70 3.68 2.71 4.55
N PHE A 71 2.38 2.61 4.84
CA PHE A 71 1.73 1.39 5.30
C PHE A 71 1.84 0.28 4.25
N VAL A 72 1.48 0.56 2.99
CA VAL A 72 1.58 -0.41 1.88
C VAL A 72 3.02 -0.84 1.66
N GLN A 73 3.96 0.09 1.65
CA GLN A 73 5.39 -0.20 1.50
C GLN A 73 5.89 -1.15 2.59
N ARG A 74 5.49 -0.94 3.83
CA ARG A 74 5.90 -1.79 4.96
C ARG A 74 5.37 -3.21 4.80
N LEU A 75 4.12 -3.37 4.38
CA LEU A 75 3.54 -4.69 4.12
C LEU A 75 4.23 -5.38 2.93
N GLY A 76 4.43 -4.67 1.82
CA GLY A 76 5.02 -5.24 0.61
C GLY A 76 6.50 -5.63 0.78
N ARG A 77 7.23 -5.00 1.71
CA ARG A 77 8.61 -5.40 2.07
C ARG A 77 8.69 -6.59 3.04
N SER A 78 7.55 -7.05 3.55
CA SER A 78 7.52 -8.23 4.43
C SER A 78 7.50 -9.52 3.62
N THR A 79 7.57 -10.67 4.31
CA THR A 79 7.50 -11.99 3.68
C THR A 79 6.08 -12.55 3.62
N CYS A 80 5.05 -11.73 3.87
CA CYS A 80 3.67 -12.18 3.75
C CYS A 80 3.31 -12.49 2.29
N SER A 81 2.34 -13.38 2.08
CA SER A 81 1.99 -13.86 0.73
C SER A 81 0.49 -13.81 0.42
N SER A 82 -0.31 -13.27 1.34
CA SER A 82 -1.75 -13.11 1.18
C SER A 82 -2.24 -11.92 2.00
N LEU A 83 -3.36 -11.32 1.61
CA LEU A 83 -3.97 -10.20 2.35
C LEU A 83 -4.11 -10.51 3.86
N GLU A 84 -4.60 -11.72 4.18
CA GLU A 84 -4.77 -12.17 5.57
C GLU A 84 -3.43 -12.20 6.32
N THR A 85 -2.40 -12.81 5.73
CA THR A 85 -1.09 -12.95 6.38
C THR A 85 -0.38 -11.61 6.49
N CYS A 86 -0.55 -10.71 5.51
CA CYS A 86 0.02 -9.36 5.54
C CYS A 86 -0.59 -8.52 6.66
N LEU A 87 -1.91 -8.51 6.80
CA LEU A 87 -2.59 -7.74 7.85
C LEU A 87 -2.33 -8.29 9.26
N LYS A 88 -1.99 -9.57 9.40
CA LYS A 88 -1.60 -10.17 10.70
C LYS A 88 -0.10 -10.06 11.01
N SER A 89 0.74 -9.75 10.02
CA SER A 89 2.20 -9.72 10.17
C SER A 89 2.67 -8.58 11.06
N ASP A 90 3.85 -8.72 11.67
CA ASP A 90 4.52 -7.64 12.43
C ASP A 90 4.87 -6.40 11.58
N ALA A 91 4.82 -6.53 10.26
CA ALA A 91 4.96 -5.41 9.35
C ALA A 91 3.73 -4.49 9.40
N ASN A 92 2.53 -4.98 9.74
CA ASN A 92 1.37 -4.14 9.98
C ASN A 92 1.48 -3.45 11.35
N PRO A 93 1.67 -2.11 11.39
CA PRO A 93 1.81 -1.40 12.65
C PRO A 93 0.47 -1.20 13.37
N TYR A 94 -0.67 -1.40 12.69
CA TYR A 94 -2.01 -1.29 13.26
C TYR A 94 -2.63 -2.64 13.66
N ARG A 95 -1.89 -3.75 13.50
CA ARG A 95 -2.39 -5.09 13.78
C ARG A 95 -2.93 -5.18 15.20
N SER A 96 -4.05 -5.86 15.36
CA SER A 96 -4.66 -6.13 16.66
C SER A 96 -5.30 -7.52 16.64
N ASP A 97 -5.23 -8.23 17.76
CA ASP A 97 -5.92 -9.52 17.93
C ASP A 97 -7.46 -9.38 17.83
N ALA A 98 -7.97 -8.16 18.03
CA ALA A 98 -9.38 -7.86 17.83
C ALA A 98 -9.77 -7.72 16.36
N ASP A 99 -8.82 -7.63 15.43
CA ASP A 99 -9.10 -7.42 14.01
C ASP A 99 -9.82 -8.63 13.39
N PRO A 100 -10.75 -8.39 12.45
CA PRO A 100 -11.39 -9.48 11.73
C PRO A 100 -10.37 -10.18 10.83
N THR A 101 -10.61 -11.46 10.57
CA THR A 101 -9.92 -12.13 9.47
C THR A 101 -10.46 -11.59 8.15
N LEU A 102 -9.57 -10.94 7.38
CA LEU A 102 -9.86 -10.38 6.07
C LEU A 102 -9.15 -11.21 5.02
N ARG A 103 -9.95 -11.89 4.21
CA ARG A 103 -9.51 -12.64 3.03
C ARG A 103 -9.90 -11.87 1.79
N GLY A 104 -9.19 -12.11 0.72
CA GLY A 104 -9.50 -11.49 -0.54
C GLY A 104 -8.53 -11.91 -1.62
N ASP A 105 -8.98 -11.77 -2.87
CA ASP A 105 -8.14 -11.88 -4.04
C ASP A 105 -7.39 -10.56 -4.32
N CYS A 106 -6.83 -10.44 -5.54
CA CYS A 106 -6.09 -9.26 -5.96
C CYS A 106 -6.92 -7.97 -5.99
N ALA A 107 -8.20 -8.03 -6.37
CA ALA A 107 -9.09 -6.88 -6.40
C ALA A 107 -9.51 -6.49 -4.98
N ASP A 108 -9.85 -7.48 -4.16
CA ASP A 108 -10.21 -7.27 -2.76
C ASP A 108 -9.06 -6.61 -2.00
N MET A 109 -7.82 -7.06 -2.22
CA MET A 109 -6.62 -6.51 -1.59
C MET A 109 -6.50 -5.00 -1.82
N ALA A 110 -6.70 -4.52 -3.04
CA ALA A 110 -6.59 -3.10 -3.39
C ALA A 110 -7.55 -2.24 -2.55
N TYR A 111 -8.79 -2.69 -2.38
CA TYR A 111 -9.80 -1.97 -1.60
C TYR A 111 -9.64 -2.18 -0.09
N ILE A 112 -9.43 -3.41 0.35
CA ILE A 112 -9.35 -3.75 1.79
C ILE A 112 -8.16 -3.09 2.44
N LEU A 113 -6.99 -3.02 1.80
CA LEU A 113 -5.83 -2.33 2.39
C LEU A 113 -6.12 -0.85 2.65
N ARG A 114 -6.76 -0.17 1.70
CA ARG A 114 -7.10 1.24 1.83
C ARG A 114 -8.24 1.46 2.84
N ALA A 115 -9.24 0.58 2.85
CA ALA A 115 -10.34 0.62 3.82
C ALA A 115 -9.85 0.34 5.25
N TYR A 116 -8.97 -0.65 5.42
CA TYR A 116 -8.36 -1.00 6.71
C TYR A 116 -7.55 0.18 7.25
N TYR A 117 -6.69 0.77 6.41
CA TYR A 117 -5.94 1.96 6.79
C TYR A 117 -6.87 3.13 7.16
N ALA A 118 -7.94 3.35 6.37
CA ALA A 118 -8.93 4.39 6.64
C ALA A 118 -9.63 4.19 7.98
N TRP A 119 -10.04 2.95 8.28
CA TRP A 119 -10.62 2.57 9.57
C TRP A 119 -9.64 2.85 10.71
N LYS A 120 -8.41 2.33 10.62
CA LYS A 120 -7.39 2.51 11.67
C LYS A 120 -7.02 3.97 11.90
N ASN A 121 -7.25 4.86 10.94
CA ASN A 121 -6.94 6.29 11.06
C ASN A 121 -8.17 7.20 11.22
N GLY A 122 -9.39 6.65 11.27
CA GLY A 122 -10.61 7.44 11.40
C GLY A 122 -10.90 8.33 10.19
N LEU A 123 -10.55 7.85 9.00
CA LEU A 123 -10.75 8.52 7.72
C LEU A 123 -12.08 8.12 7.07
N PRO A 124 -12.68 9.00 6.25
CA PRO A 124 -13.82 8.63 5.43
C PRO A 124 -13.37 7.64 4.35
N PHE A 125 -14.26 6.77 3.91
CA PHE A 125 -13.96 5.81 2.85
C PHE A 125 -15.18 5.58 1.97
N SER A 126 -14.95 5.41 0.68
CA SER A 126 -15.97 4.95 -0.25
C SER A 126 -15.34 4.03 -1.28
N PHE A 127 -16.17 3.14 -1.83
CA PHE A 127 -15.80 2.32 -2.96
C PHE A 127 -17.02 2.11 -3.86
N GLN A 128 -16.78 1.98 -5.15
CA GLN A 128 -17.74 1.46 -6.10
C GLN A 128 -18.08 0.03 -5.74
N ASN A 129 -19.38 -0.28 -5.66
CA ASN A 129 -19.86 -1.56 -5.16
C ASN A 129 -20.84 -2.23 -6.13
N ALA A 130 -21.12 -1.58 -7.25
CA ALA A 130 -21.88 -2.14 -8.35
C ALA A 130 -21.42 -1.52 -9.66
N MET A 131 -21.34 -2.37 -10.69
CA MET A 131 -20.99 -2.00 -12.05
C MET A 131 -22.12 -2.41 -13.00
N ARG A 132 -22.15 -1.81 -14.18
CA ARG A 132 -22.88 -2.33 -15.34
C ARG A 132 -22.00 -2.28 -16.57
N THR A 133 -22.26 -3.12 -17.57
CA THR A 133 -21.57 -2.98 -18.86
C THR A 133 -21.88 -1.61 -19.47
N ALA A 134 -20.87 -1.01 -20.10
CA ALA A 134 -20.99 0.33 -20.66
C ALA A 134 -22.06 0.38 -21.77
N ASP A 135 -22.07 -0.64 -22.62
CA ASP A 135 -22.99 -0.88 -23.74
C ASP A 135 -24.35 -1.47 -23.33
N ARG A 136 -24.55 -1.80 -22.05
CA ARG A 136 -25.75 -2.48 -21.51
C ARG A 136 -26.03 -3.85 -22.15
N SER A 137 -25.01 -4.53 -22.66
CA SER A 137 -25.15 -5.89 -23.21
C SER A 137 -25.72 -6.91 -22.22
N GLY A 138 -25.53 -6.70 -20.92
CA GLY A 138 -25.88 -7.70 -19.90
C GLY A 138 -24.86 -8.82 -19.76
N ASP A 139 -23.71 -8.72 -20.45
CA ASP A 139 -22.58 -9.62 -20.26
C ASP A 139 -22.08 -9.58 -18.82
N ASP A 140 -21.37 -10.64 -18.41
CA ASP A 140 -20.61 -10.61 -17.17
C ASP A 140 -19.65 -9.42 -17.17
N ILE A 141 -19.80 -8.54 -16.18
CA ILE A 141 -19.03 -7.30 -16.03
C ILE A 141 -17.52 -7.54 -15.95
N ARG A 142 -17.07 -8.74 -15.58
CA ARG A 142 -15.64 -9.10 -15.53
C ARG A 142 -15.04 -9.26 -16.93
N TYR A 143 -15.87 -9.53 -17.94
CA TYR A 143 -15.45 -9.83 -19.31
C TYR A 143 -16.08 -8.89 -20.35
N SER A 144 -16.57 -7.73 -19.92
CA SER A 144 -17.21 -6.75 -20.80
C SER A 144 -16.23 -6.24 -21.87
N ARG A 145 -16.73 -6.15 -23.12
CA ARG A 145 -15.97 -5.70 -24.30
C ARG A 145 -15.82 -4.19 -24.34
N ALA A 146 -16.90 -3.47 -24.02
CA ALA A 146 -16.94 -2.00 -23.98
C ALA A 146 -16.49 -1.42 -22.63
N GLY A 147 -16.00 -2.26 -21.72
CA GLY A 147 -15.75 -1.88 -20.33
C GLY A 147 -17.05 -1.67 -19.54
N ASN A 148 -16.90 -1.04 -18.38
CA ASN A 148 -17.95 -0.90 -17.38
C ASN A 148 -18.19 0.57 -17.04
N ILE A 149 -19.38 0.80 -16.48
CA ILE A 149 -19.78 2.07 -15.87
C ILE A 149 -20.16 1.79 -14.42
N VAL A 150 -19.68 2.64 -13.51
CA VAL A 150 -20.07 2.59 -12.10
C VAL A 150 -21.56 2.87 -11.94
N SER A 151 -22.26 1.97 -11.24
CA SER A 151 -23.71 2.05 -11.02
C SER A 151 -24.10 2.15 -9.55
N GLY A 152 -23.18 1.86 -8.62
CA GLY A 152 -23.41 1.97 -7.19
C GLY A 152 -22.12 2.18 -6.41
N ARG A 153 -22.26 2.78 -5.22
CA ARG A 153 -21.15 2.98 -4.28
C ARG A 153 -21.62 2.83 -2.84
N ARG A 154 -20.73 2.32 -1.98
CA ARG A 154 -20.85 2.44 -0.52
C ARG A 154 -19.92 3.51 0.02
N ALA A 155 -20.34 4.18 1.07
CA ALA A 155 -19.54 5.22 1.70
C ALA A 155 -19.73 5.24 3.22
N ILE A 156 -18.65 5.53 3.93
CA ILE A 156 -18.60 5.84 5.35
C ILE A 156 -18.15 7.29 5.47
N ARG A 157 -19.09 8.16 5.86
CA ARG A 157 -18.83 9.60 6.07
C ARG A 157 -18.72 9.99 7.53
N ASN A 158 -19.50 9.34 8.40
CA ASN A 158 -19.60 9.69 9.83
C ASN A 158 -19.16 8.51 10.71
N SER A 159 -19.92 7.41 10.67
CA SER A 159 -19.52 6.19 11.37
C SER A 159 -20.23 4.95 10.84
N VAL A 160 -19.66 3.78 11.12
CA VAL A 160 -20.37 2.50 11.09
C VAL A 160 -20.17 1.76 12.42
N ARG A 161 -21.22 1.10 12.90
CA ARG A 161 -21.18 0.34 14.17
C ARG A 161 -20.34 -0.93 14.10
N ASN A 162 -20.13 -1.45 12.90
CA ASN A 162 -19.42 -2.70 12.66
C ASN A 162 -18.50 -2.59 11.44
N ALA A 163 -17.29 -2.05 11.68
CA ALA A 163 -16.19 -1.98 10.76
C ALA A 163 -15.81 -3.35 10.23
N HIS A 164 -15.89 -4.39 11.06
CA HIS A 164 -15.49 -5.74 10.66
C HIS A 164 -16.41 -6.28 9.56
N ALA A 165 -17.72 -6.17 9.76
CA ALA A 165 -18.71 -6.56 8.76
C ALA A 165 -18.59 -5.70 7.48
N PHE A 166 -18.31 -4.40 7.63
CA PHE A 166 -18.08 -3.54 6.47
C PHE A 166 -16.85 -3.97 5.66
N LEU A 167 -15.70 -4.18 6.30
CA LEU A 167 -14.47 -4.62 5.65
C LEU A 167 -14.64 -5.99 4.99
N GLN A 168 -15.34 -6.92 5.64
CA GLN A 168 -15.65 -8.24 5.09
C GLN A 168 -16.60 -8.17 3.89
N SER A 169 -17.52 -7.19 3.86
CA SER A 169 -18.45 -7.03 2.72
C SER A 169 -17.75 -6.64 1.43
N ILE A 170 -16.58 -5.99 1.50
CA ILE A 170 -15.80 -5.60 0.32
C ILE A 170 -15.50 -6.83 -0.53
N GLY A 171 -15.05 -7.93 0.08
CA GLY A 171 -14.73 -9.18 -0.63
C GLY A 171 -15.90 -9.89 -1.31
N GLY A 172 -17.14 -9.50 -0.97
CA GLY A 172 -18.35 -10.02 -1.63
C GLY A 172 -18.89 -9.12 -2.74
N GLU A 173 -18.35 -7.90 -2.87
CA GLU A 173 -18.88 -6.85 -3.74
C GLU A 173 -17.87 -6.38 -4.78
N VAL A 174 -16.58 -6.53 -4.47
CA VAL A 174 -15.47 -6.16 -5.32
C VAL A 174 -15.12 -7.29 -6.29
N SER A 175 -14.73 -6.91 -7.49
CA SER A 175 -14.05 -7.78 -8.44
C SER A 175 -13.21 -6.95 -9.38
N THR A 176 -12.43 -7.61 -10.22
CA THR A 176 -11.58 -6.97 -11.24
C THR A 176 -12.37 -6.14 -12.27
N ALA A 177 -13.70 -6.34 -12.36
CA ALA A 177 -14.60 -5.53 -13.17
C ALA A 177 -14.56 -4.03 -12.82
N MET A 178 -14.22 -3.71 -11.57
CA MET A 178 -14.11 -2.34 -11.04
C MET A 178 -12.98 -1.54 -11.67
N PHE A 179 -11.97 -2.21 -12.23
CA PHE A 179 -10.81 -1.57 -12.87
C PHE A 179 -10.97 -1.45 -14.40
N ARG A 180 -12.12 -1.87 -14.94
CA ARG A 180 -12.40 -1.93 -16.39
C ARG A 180 -13.27 -0.76 -16.85
N THR A 181 -12.92 0.44 -16.46
CA THR A 181 -13.71 1.66 -16.71
C THR A 181 -13.02 2.58 -17.71
N HIS A 182 -13.81 3.29 -18.51
CA HIS A 182 -13.26 4.35 -19.36
C HIS A 182 -12.87 5.55 -18.47
N PRO A 183 -11.67 6.15 -18.61
CA PRO A 183 -11.19 7.18 -17.69
C PRO A 183 -12.08 8.44 -17.65
N GLU A 184 -12.79 8.74 -18.73
CA GLU A 184 -13.65 9.93 -18.80
C GLU A 184 -15.13 9.66 -18.52
N THR A 185 -15.62 8.45 -18.82
CA THR A 185 -17.06 8.14 -18.85
C THR A 185 -17.45 6.97 -17.95
N GLY A 186 -16.46 6.18 -17.52
CA GLY A 186 -16.63 4.98 -16.71
C GLY A 186 -17.13 5.29 -15.31
N GLY A 187 -16.77 6.44 -14.74
CA GLY A 187 -17.27 6.87 -13.42
C GLY A 187 -18.79 7.04 -13.34
N GLY A 188 -19.49 7.13 -14.49
CA GLY A 188 -20.93 7.26 -14.51
C GLY A 188 -21.44 8.44 -13.68
N ARG A 189 -22.52 8.23 -12.93
CA ARG A 189 -23.09 9.26 -12.03
C ARG A 189 -22.45 9.26 -10.64
N THR A 190 -21.64 8.25 -10.33
CA THR A 190 -21.15 7.99 -8.98
C THR A 190 -19.64 8.16 -8.84
N TYR A 191 -18.96 8.59 -9.91
CA TYR A 191 -17.51 8.72 -10.02
C TYR A 191 -16.80 7.37 -9.93
N ASP A 192 -15.63 7.32 -10.56
CA ASP A 192 -14.73 6.18 -10.49
C ASP A 192 -13.84 6.30 -9.25
N ASP A 193 -13.41 5.17 -8.70
CA ASP A 193 -12.42 5.16 -7.62
C ASP A 193 -10.98 5.31 -8.15
N PHE A 194 -10.77 5.02 -9.44
CA PHE A 194 -9.45 5.02 -10.07
C PHE A 194 -9.36 6.05 -11.19
N TYR A 195 -8.14 6.53 -11.40
CA TYR A 195 -7.79 7.41 -12.50
C TYR A 195 -6.40 7.05 -13.03
N PRO A 196 -6.14 7.24 -14.34
CA PRO A 196 -4.81 7.05 -14.89
C PRO A 196 -3.82 8.00 -14.23
N VAL A 197 -2.65 7.49 -13.86
CA VAL A 197 -1.52 8.28 -13.37
C VAL A 197 -0.44 8.39 -14.44
N GLU A 198 0.36 9.44 -14.38
CA GLU A 198 1.55 9.58 -15.22
C GLU A 198 2.53 8.44 -14.96
N ILE A 199 3.21 7.96 -16.01
CA ILE A 199 4.30 6.98 -15.86
C ILE A 199 5.59 7.74 -15.54
N SER A 200 5.76 8.07 -14.27
CA SER A 200 6.94 8.76 -13.73
C SER A 200 7.29 8.21 -12.34
N ARG A 201 8.52 8.46 -11.88
CA ARG A 201 8.94 8.04 -10.53
C ARG A 201 8.23 8.84 -9.45
N GLU A 202 7.79 10.03 -9.80
CA GLU A 202 7.08 10.96 -8.94
C GLU A 202 5.62 10.53 -8.77
N ALA A 203 4.95 10.08 -9.83
CA ALA A 203 3.55 9.67 -9.78
C ALA A 203 3.34 8.21 -9.31
N ILE A 204 4.26 7.30 -9.64
CA ILE A 204 4.16 5.89 -9.24
C ILE A 204 4.74 5.71 -7.84
N GLN A 205 3.87 5.84 -6.84
CA GLN A 205 4.20 5.68 -5.42
C GLN A 205 3.61 4.39 -4.82
N PRO A 206 4.10 3.92 -3.65
CA PRO A 206 3.46 2.84 -2.92
C PRO A 206 1.96 3.10 -2.72
N GLY A 207 1.13 2.10 -2.99
CA GLY A 207 -0.33 2.20 -3.00
C GLY A 207 -0.96 2.44 -4.37
N VAL A 208 -0.18 2.81 -5.39
CA VAL A 208 -0.66 2.86 -6.79
C VAL A 208 -0.99 1.45 -7.26
N ILE A 209 -2.10 1.35 -8.02
CA ILE A 209 -2.58 0.08 -8.57
C ILE A 209 -2.15 -0.07 -10.03
N ALA A 210 -1.66 -1.26 -10.37
CA ALA A 210 -1.48 -1.71 -11.74
C ALA A 210 -2.53 -2.78 -12.06
N TYR A 211 -3.29 -2.59 -13.13
CA TYR A 211 -4.30 -3.54 -13.58
C TYR A 211 -3.96 -4.04 -15.00
N ASP A 212 -4.05 -5.34 -15.22
CA ASP A 212 -3.80 -5.95 -16.53
C ASP A 212 -5.09 -6.39 -17.23
N ILE A 213 -4.97 -6.67 -18.53
CA ILE A 213 -6.10 -7.10 -19.37
C ILE A 213 -6.65 -8.49 -19.02
N TYR A 214 -5.88 -9.31 -18.29
CA TYR A 214 -6.24 -10.66 -17.86
C TYR A 214 -7.01 -10.67 -16.54
N GLY A 215 -7.14 -9.53 -15.87
CA GLY A 215 -7.87 -9.44 -14.62
C GLY A 215 -6.99 -9.57 -13.39
N HIS A 216 -5.69 -9.26 -13.45
CA HIS A 216 -4.85 -9.17 -12.26
C HIS A 216 -4.70 -7.73 -11.79
N VAL A 217 -4.68 -7.57 -10.47
CA VAL A 217 -4.49 -6.29 -9.79
C VAL A 217 -3.24 -6.38 -8.93
N GLY A 218 -2.23 -5.55 -9.24
CA GLY A 218 -1.03 -5.39 -8.45
C GLY A 218 -1.05 -4.07 -7.69
N ILE A 219 -0.40 -4.03 -6.53
CA ILE A 219 -0.16 -2.80 -5.77
C ILE A 219 1.34 -2.53 -5.72
N VAL A 220 1.75 -1.30 -6.04
CA VAL A 220 3.14 -0.85 -5.92
C VAL A 220 3.45 -0.67 -4.43
N TYR A 221 4.66 -1.05 -3.99
CA TYR A 221 5.10 -0.96 -2.59
C TYR A 221 6.56 -0.51 -2.46
#